data_AF-A0A958E5F7-F1
#
_entry.id   AF-A0A958E5F7-F1
#
_cell.length_a   1.000
_cell.length_b   1.000
_cell.length_c   1.000
_cell.angle_alpha   90.00
_cell.angle_beta   90.00
_cell.angle_gamma   90.00
#
_symmetry.space_group_name_H-M   'P 1'
#
loop_
_entity.id
_entity.type
_entity.pdbx_description
1 polymer ?
#
loop_
_entity_poly.entity_id
_entity_poly.type
_entity_poly.pdbx_seq_one_letter_code
_entity_poly.pdbx_strand_id
1 'polypeptide(L)'
;MNTVRLLLPYVKKYRNKYIAGVFFLVFTNAFRMANPKVVQHAIDYLKQTFVLSELAMFAGLIILFAALEGVFSFLMRRSIIVASREIENDLR
;
A
#
# COMPACT_ATOMS: atom_id res chain seq x y z
N MET A 1 17.66 2.16 -33.19
CA MET A 1 16.89 2.82 -32.11
C MET A 1 15.46 2.28 -32.12
N ASN A 2 15.10 1.39 -31.18
CA ASN A 2 13.73 1.11 -30.67
C ASN A 2 13.62 -0.24 -29.93
N THR A 3 14.61 -0.59 -29.10
CA THR A 3 14.60 -1.81 -28.28
C THR A 3 13.43 -1.84 -27.28
N VAL A 4 12.98 -0.68 -26.81
CA VAL A 4 11.79 -0.50 -25.96
C VAL A 4 10.47 -0.90 -26.62
N ARG A 5 10.36 -0.87 -27.96
CA ARG A 5 9.13 -1.27 -28.66
C ARG A 5 8.94 -2.78 -28.76
N LEU A 6 10.01 -3.56 -28.67
CA LEU A 6 9.95 -5.04 -28.72
C LEU A 6 9.48 -5.64 -27.39
N LEU A 7 9.71 -4.95 -26.27
CA LEU A 7 9.30 -5.36 -24.92
C LEU A 7 7.85 -4.97 -24.57
N LEU A 8 7.29 -3.96 -25.25
CA LEU A 8 5.90 -3.50 -25.05
C LEU A 8 4.84 -4.62 -25.14
N PRO A 9 4.85 -5.55 -26.12
CA PRO A 9 3.87 -6.63 -26.17
C PRO A 9 3.98 -7.61 -24.99
N TYR A 10 5.19 -7.84 -24.44
CA TYR A 10 5.40 -8.71 -23.27
C TYR A 10 4.87 -8.08 -21.97
N VAL A 11 5.13 -6.79 -21.75
CA VAL A 11 4.57 -6.05 -20.61
C VAL A 11 3.03 -5.95 -20.71
N LYS A 12 2.48 -5.90 -21.93
CA LYS A 12 1.03 -5.90 -22.17
C LYS A 12 0.35 -7.22 -21.79
N LYS A 13 1.05 -8.36 -21.89
CA LYS A 13 0.53 -9.70 -21.56
C LYS A 13 0.31 -9.88 -20.05
N TYR A 14 1.12 -9.23 -19.22
CA TYR A 14 1.04 -9.30 -17.74
C TYR A 14 0.45 -8.04 -17.08
N ARG A 15 -0.25 -7.21 -17.86
CA ARG A 15 -0.82 -5.92 -17.41
C ARG A 15 -1.73 -6.04 -16.20
N ASN A 16 -2.42 -7.16 -16.01
CA ASN A 16 -3.30 -7.38 -14.85
C ASN A 16 -2.53 -7.44 -13.52
N LYS A 17 -1.31 -7.97 -13.48
CA LYS A 17 -0.49 -8.01 -12.26
C LYS A 17 0.08 -6.63 -11.93
N TYR A 18 0.46 -5.86 -12.95
CA TYR A 18 0.88 -4.47 -12.78
C TYR A 18 -0.27 -3.57 -12.33
N ILE A 19 -1.47 -3.72 -12.91
CA ILE A 19 -2.67 -2.98 -12.48
C ILE A 19 -3.02 -3.32 -11.04
N ALA A 20 -2.97 -4.61 -10.64
CA ALA A 20 -3.17 -4.99 -9.26
C ALA A 20 -2.12 -4.37 -8.32
N GLY A 21 -0.84 -4.39 -8.70
CA GLY A 21 0.24 -3.74 -7.93
C GLY A 21 0.05 -2.23 -7.79
N VAL A 22 -0.35 -1.54 -8.85
CA VAL A 22 -0.65 -0.09 -8.85
C VAL A 22 -1.91 0.20 -8.01
N PHE A 23 -2.92 -0.65 -8.09
CA PHE A 23 -4.12 -0.54 -7.27
C PHE A 23 -3.80 -0.66 -5.77
N PHE A 24 -3.00 -1.66 -5.39
CA PHE A 24 -2.53 -1.82 -4.02
C PHE A 24 -1.61 -0.68 -3.57
N LEU A 25 -0.80 -0.11 -4.47
CA LEU A 25 0.02 1.08 -4.19
C LEU A 25 -0.85 2.27 -3.81
N VAL A 26 -1.90 2.57 -4.57
CA VAL A 26 -2.82 3.68 -4.29
C VAL A 26 -3.50 3.48 -2.93
N PHE A 27 -3.99 2.26 -2.66
CA PHE A 27 -4.59 1.92 -1.36
C PHE A 27 -3.61 2.07 -0.20
N THR A 28 -2.40 1.54 -0.34
CA THR A 28 -1.34 1.66 0.68
C THR A 28 -1.00 3.14 0.95
N ASN A 29 -0.96 3.96 -0.10
CA ASN A 29 -0.71 5.39 0.03
C ASN A 29 -1.85 6.11 0.77
N ALA A 30 -3.10 5.75 0.50
CA ALA A 30 -4.26 6.27 1.21
C ALA A 30 -4.20 5.92 2.72
N PHE A 31 -3.86 4.68 3.07
CA PHE A 31 -3.68 4.29 4.48
C PHE A 31 -2.52 5.02 5.15
N ARG A 32 -1.39 5.17 4.46
CA ARG A 32 -0.24 5.96 4.93
C ARG A 32 -0.60 7.40 5.25
N MET A 33 -1.45 8.00 4.43
CA MET A 33 -1.88 9.38 4.62
C MET A 33 -3.00 9.52 5.66
N ALA A 34 -3.82 8.48 5.84
CA ALA A 34 -4.88 8.43 6.84
C ALA A 34 -4.33 8.26 8.27
N ASN A 35 -3.28 7.45 8.45
CA ASN A 35 -2.69 7.17 9.76
C ASN A 35 -2.32 8.44 10.57
N PRO A 36 -1.56 9.42 10.04
CA PRO A 36 -1.25 10.65 10.77
C PRO A 36 -2.48 11.52 11.07
N LYS A 37 -3.54 11.47 10.25
CA LYS A 37 -4.79 12.20 10.53
C LYS A 37 -5.56 11.60 11.70
N VAL A 38 -5.57 10.26 11.82
CA VAL A 38 -6.17 9.56 12.96
C VAL A 38 -5.41 9.89 14.25
N VAL A 39 -4.07 9.90 14.19
CA VAL A 39 -3.24 10.32 15.32
C VAL A 39 -3.53 11.77 15.72
N GLN A 40 -3.67 12.68 14.75
CA GLN A 40 -4.02 14.08 15.03
C GLN A 40 -5.38 14.20 15.73
N HIS A 41 -6.40 13.49 15.26
CA HIS A 41 -7.71 13.47 15.92
C HIS A 41 -7.63 12.93 17.35
N ALA A 42 -6.84 11.88 17.59
CA ALA A 42 -6.62 11.36 18.93
C ALA A 42 -5.94 12.38 19.86
N ILE A 43 -4.95 13.13 19.35
CA ILE A 43 -4.26 14.19 20.09
C ILE A 43 -5.22 15.34 20.43
N ASP A 44 -6.08 15.74 19.49
CA ASP A 44 -7.04 16.81 19.75
C ASP A 44 -8.13 16.37 20.73
N TYR A 45 -8.52 15.10 20.70
CA TYR A 45 -9.45 14.51 21.67
C TYR A 45 -8.87 14.49 23.09
N LEU A 46 -7.56 14.22 23.22
CA LEU A 46 -6.83 14.25 24.50
C LEU A 46 -6.75 15.64 25.14
N LYS A 47 -6.89 16.72 24.37
CA LYS A 47 -6.85 18.10 24.90
C LYS A 47 -8.13 18.51 25.61
N GLN A 48 -9.23 17.77 25.46
CA GLN A 48 -10.50 18.01 26.14
C GLN A 48 -10.68 17.09 27.35
N THR A 49 -11.83 17.17 28.03
CA THR A 49 -12.20 16.21 29.09
C THR A 49 -12.34 14.82 28.48
N PHE A 50 -11.27 14.02 28.54
CA PHE A 50 -11.20 12.74 27.85
C PHE A 50 -11.57 11.57 28.77
N VAL A 51 -12.04 10.48 28.15
CA VAL A 51 -12.33 9.21 28.81
C VAL A 51 -11.30 8.17 28.35
N LEU A 52 -10.70 7.42 29.29
CA LEU A 52 -9.67 6.41 28.97
C LEU A 52 -10.16 5.33 27.99
N SER A 53 -11.45 4.98 28.02
CA SER A 53 -12.04 3.98 27.11
C SER A 53 -11.97 4.41 25.65
N GLU A 54 -12.20 5.68 25.37
CA GLU A 54 -12.14 6.21 24.01
C GLU A 54 -10.70 6.28 23.50
N LEU A 55 -9.76 6.65 24.38
CA LEU A 55 -8.34 6.65 24.05
C LEU A 55 -7.83 5.24 23.69
N ALA A 56 -8.27 4.22 24.42
CA ALA A 56 -7.94 2.82 24.10
C ALA A 56 -8.50 2.38 22.74
N MET A 57 -9.70 2.84 22.37
CA MET A 57 -10.28 2.58 21.06
C MET A 57 -9.49 3.26 19.93
N PHE A 58 -9.06 4.52 20.12
CA PHE A 58 -8.19 5.21 19.16
C PHE A 58 -6.84 4.51 19.00
N ALA A 59 -6.19 4.11 20.11
CA ALA A 59 -4.94 3.35 20.06
C ALA A 59 -5.11 2.02 19.31
N GLY A 60 -6.19 1.29 19.56
CA GLY A 60 -6.53 0.06 18.84
C GLY A 60 -6.73 0.29 17.34
N LEU A 61 -7.44 1.35 16.96
CA LEU A 61 -7.61 1.75 15.56
C LEU A 61 -6.29 2.08 14.89
N ILE A 62 -5.41 2.84 15.54
CA ILE A 62 -4.08 3.17 15.00
C ILE A 62 -3.27 1.90 14.71
N ILE A 63 -3.24 0.96 15.66
CA ILE A 63 -2.55 -0.33 15.49
C ILE A 63 -3.16 -1.12 14.33
N LEU A 64 -4.49 -1.17 14.23
CA LEU A 64 -5.19 -1.85 13.14
C LEU A 64 -4.84 -1.23 11.77
N PHE A 65 -4.87 0.09 11.67
CA PHE A 65 -4.49 0.80 10.44
C PHE A 65 -3.04 0.57 10.05
N ALA A 66 -2.12 0.59 11.02
CA ALA A 66 -0.71 0.30 10.79
C ALA A 66 -0.48 -1.15 10.32
N ALA A 67 -1.18 -2.11 10.91
CA ALA A 67 -1.12 -3.50 10.49
C ALA A 67 -1.64 -3.68 9.06
N LEU A 68 -2.79 -3.08 8.72
CA LEU A 68 -3.35 -3.11 7.37
C LEU A 68 -2.39 -2.47 6.35
N GLU A 69 -1.83 -1.30 6.66
CA GLU A 69 -0.82 -0.64 5.83
C GLU A 69 0.38 -1.56 5.55
N GLY A 70 0.87 -2.25 6.59
CA GLY A 70 1.96 -3.22 6.48
C GLY A 70 1.62 -4.38 5.54
N VAL A 71 0.43 -4.96 5.67
CA VAL A 71 -0.06 -6.06 4.81
C VAL A 71 -0.18 -5.59 3.35
N PHE A 72 -0.80 -4.44 3.10
CA PHE A 72 -0.93 -3.92 1.73
C PHE A 72 0.43 -3.55 1.12
N SER A 73 1.34 -2.97 1.89
CA SER A 73 2.72 -2.69 1.48
C SER A 73 3.47 -3.97 1.09
N PHE A 74 3.26 -5.06 1.83
CA PHE A 74 3.86 -6.36 1.54
C PHE A 74 3.31 -6.95 0.22
N LEU A 75 1.98 -6.93 0.05
CA LEU A 75 1.32 -7.41 -1.17
C LEU A 75 1.73 -6.62 -2.42
N MET A 76 1.87 -5.30 -2.29
CA MET A 76 2.39 -4.43 -3.34
C MET A 76 3.81 -4.84 -3.74
N ARG A 77 4.73 -4.99 -2.76
CA ARG A 77 6.11 -5.41 -3.02
C ARG A 77 6.17 -6.79 -3.67
N ARG A 78 5.40 -7.75 -3.18
CA ARG A 78 5.35 -9.10 -3.76
C ARG A 78 4.88 -9.07 -5.22
N SER A 79 3.86 -8.29 -5.54
CA SER A 79 3.35 -8.14 -6.91
C SER A 79 4.40 -7.58 -7.86
N ILE A 80 5.12 -6.54 -7.43
CA ILE A 80 6.17 -5.89 -8.25
C ILE A 80 7.36 -6.84 -8.48
N ILE A 81 7.85 -7.51 -7.43
CA ILE A 81 9.01 -8.41 -7.53
C ILE A 81 8.71 -9.61 -8.42
N VAL A 82 7.54 -10.23 -8.27
CA VAL A 82 7.13 -11.37 -9.09
C VAL A 82 6.97 -10.96 -10.56
N ALA A 83 6.33 -9.81 -10.81
CA ALA A 83 6.19 -9.30 -12.18
C ALA A 83 7.57 -9.03 -12.82
N SER A 84 8.53 -8.48 -12.06
CA SER A 84 9.90 -8.29 -12.55
C SER A 84 10.60 -9.60 -12.89
N ARG A 85 10.41 -10.65 -12.07
CA ARG A 85 11.01 -11.98 -12.29
C ARG A 85 10.42 -12.69 -13.49
N GLU A 86 9.11 -12.59 -13.71
CA GLU A 86 8.46 -13.16 -14.90
C GLU A 86 8.98 -12.52 -16.19
N ILE A 87 9.19 -11.20 -16.19
CA ILE A 87 9.80 -10.49 -17.33
C ILE A 87 11.25 -10.95 -17.55
N GLU A 88 12.04 -11.14 -16.49
CA GLU A 88 13.40 -11.65 -16.61
C GLU A 88 13.43 -13.08 -17.20
N ASN A 89 12.51 -13.95 -16.77
CA ASN A 89 12.41 -15.32 -17.30
C ASN A 89 11.94 -15.37 -18.76
N ASP A 90 11.05 -14.47 -19.19
CA ASP A 90 10.64 -14.36 -20.60
C ASP A 90 11.75 -13.81 -21.51
N LEU A 91 12.77 -13.15 -20.92
CA LEU A 91 13.89 -12.54 -21.63
C LEU A 91 15.13 -13.43 -21.75
N ARG A 92 15.24 -14.48 -20.95
CA ARG A 92 16.32 -15.47 -21.00
C ARG A 92 15.91 -16.69 -21.82
#